data_AF-A0A9E2TXF1-F1
#
_entry.id   AF-A0A9E2TXF1-F1
#
_cell.length_a   1.000
_cell.length_b   1.000
_cell.length_c   1.000
_cell.angle_alpha   90.00
_cell.angle_beta   90.00
_cell.angle_gamma   90.00
#
_symmetry.space_group_name_H-M   'P 1'
#
loop_
_entity.id
_entity.type
_entity.pdbx_description
1 polymer ?
#
loop_
_entity_poly.entity_id
_entity_poly.type
_entity_poly.pdbx_seq_one_letter_code
_entity_poly.pdbx_strand_id
1 'polypeptide(L)'
;MKNIILILCIFYLHDLPAQNTYTNPIGDGIMIADPFVLNHGNEYFLYGTNAGDGFKAWKSTDLVHWDSIGYVIEEMKIHGVKSPFGPRK
;
A
#
# COMPACT_ATOMS: atom_id res chain seq x y z
N MET A 1 -36.00 -37.19 1.69
CA MET A 1 -34.90 -36.92 0.72
C MET A 1 -34.67 -35.42 0.51
N LYS A 2 -35.69 -34.59 0.24
CA LYS A 2 -35.56 -33.11 0.15
C LYS A 2 -34.88 -32.44 1.35
N ASN A 3 -35.22 -32.88 2.57
CA ASN A 3 -34.72 -32.25 3.81
C ASN A 3 -33.24 -32.57 4.08
N ILE A 4 -32.71 -33.67 3.53
CA ILE A 4 -31.30 -34.06 3.68
C ILE A 4 -30.40 -33.16 2.81
N ILE A 5 -30.86 -32.84 1.59
CA ILE A 5 -30.16 -31.93 0.66
C ILE A 5 -30.09 -30.52 1.26
N LEU A 6 -31.17 -30.06 1.88
CA LEU A 6 -31.21 -28.72 2.50
C LEU A 6 -30.22 -28.61 3.67
N ILE A 7 -30.11 -29.66 4.50
CA ILE A 7 -29.17 -29.71 5.62
C ILE A 7 -27.72 -29.73 5.11
N LEU A 8 -27.42 -30.51 4.09
CA LEU A 8 -26.10 -30.53 3.44
C LEU A 8 -25.71 -29.15 2.89
N CYS A 9 -26.62 -28.44 2.23
CA CYS A 9 -26.35 -27.09 1.72
C CYS A 9 -26.04 -26.08 2.84
N ILE A 10 -26.72 -26.18 3.98
CA ILE A 10 -26.48 -25.29 5.12
C ILE A 10 -25.08 -25.51 5.70
N PHE A 11 -24.65 -26.77 5.87
CA PHE A 11 -23.29 -27.09 6.31
C PHE A 11 -22.19 -26.58 5.35
N TYR A 12 -22.41 -26.65 4.03
CA TYR A 12 -21.47 -26.11 3.04
C TYR A 12 -21.40 -24.57 3.01
N LEU A 13 -22.45 -23.86 3.46
CA LEU A 13 -22.49 -22.39 3.48
C LEU A 13 -21.83 -21.78 4.73
N HIS A 14 -21.61 -22.57 5.79
CA HIS A 14 -21.00 -22.09 7.04
C HIS A 14 -19.48 -21.89 6.95
N ASP A 15 -18.81 -22.55 6.01
CA ASP A 15 -17.34 -22.55 5.88
C ASP A 15 -16.80 -21.54 4.85
N LEU A 16 -17.58 -20.52 4.46
CA LEU A 16 -17.01 -19.44 3.65
C LEU A 16 -16.02 -18.64 4.51
N PRO A 17 -14.71 -18.66 4.20
CA PRO A 17 -13.74 -17.88 4.96
C PRO A 17 -14.11 -16.40 4.86
N ALA A 18 -13.97 -15.68 5.97
CA ALA A 18 -14.17 -14.23 5.98
C ALA A 18 -13.29 -13.60 4.89
N GLN A 19 -13.85 -12.67 4.11
CA GLN A 19 -13.10 -11.98 3.07
C GLN A 19 -11.95 -11.21 3.74
N ASN A 20 -10.72 -11.40 3.25
CA ASN A 20 -9.57 -10.64 3.75
C ASN A 20 -9.87 -9.14 3.60
N THR A 21 -9.92 -8.44 4.72
CA THR A 21 -10.07 -6.99 4.78
C THR A 21 -8.73 -6.34 5.06
N TYR A 22 -8.64 -5.03 4.82
CA TYR A 22 -7.47 -4.22 5.17
C TYR A 22 -7.94 -3.01 5.99
N THR A 23 -7.02 -2.40 6.72
CA THR A 23 -7.28 -1.18 7.49
C THR A 23 -6.34 -0.09 7.03
N ASN A 24 -6.87 1.12 6.84
CA ASN A 24 -6.05 2.30 6.58
C ASN A 24 -5.54 2.90 7.90
N PRO A 25 -4.33 3.51 7.92
CA PRO A 25 -3.40 3.63 6.79
C PRO A 25 -2.62 2.34 6.49
N ILE A 26 -2.26 2.12 5.23
CA ILE A 26 -1.53 0.93 4.73
C ILE A 26 0.00 1.04 4.92
N GLY A 27 0.70 -0.09 4.78
CA GLY A 27 2.17 -0.14 4.76
C GLY A 27 2.87 0.30 6.05
N ASP A 28 2.35 -0.09 7.21
CA ASP A 28 2.83 0.37 8.52
C ASP A 28 2.83 1.90 8.68
N GLY A 29 1.84 2.57 8.06
CA GLY A 29 1.64 4.02 8.19
C GLY A 29 2.51 4.84 7.25
N ILE A 30 2.56 4.49 5.97
CA ILE A 30 3.22 5.30 4.94
C ILE A 30 2.57 6.70 4.90
N MET A 31 3.37 7.73 5.18
CA MET A 31 2.94 9.13 5.19
C MET A 31 3.54 9.87 3.99
N ILE A 32 2.77 9.92 2.90
CA ILE A 32 3.13 10.62 1.65
C ILE A 32 1.98 11.49 1.16
N ALA A 33 2.29 12.51 0.37
CA ALA A 33 1.29 13.24 -0.42
C ALA A 33 1.29 12.73 -1.88
N ASP A 34 0.17 12.93 -2.57
CA ASP A 34 0.00 12.62 -4.00
C ASP A 34 0.42 11.17 -4.39
N PRO A 35 -0.19 10.13 -3.79
CA PRO A 35 0.20 8.75 -4.04
C PRO A 35 -0.02 8.35 -5.50
N PHE A 36 1.00 7.73 -6.09
CA PHE A 36 0.97 7.13 -7.43
C PHE A 36 1.43 5.68 -7.36
N VAL A 37 0.63 4.76 -7.90
CA VAL A 37 0.96 3.33 -7.96
C VAL A 37 1.21 2.90 -9.40
N LEU A 38 2.39 2.35 -9.67
CA LEU A 38 2.73 1.68 -10.93
C LEU A 38 2.57 0.17 -10.75
N ASN A 39 1.90 -0.50 -11.69
CA ASN A 39 1.90 -1.96 -11.77
C ASN A 39 2.90 -2.42 -12.84
N HIS A 40 3.78 -3.35 -12.48
CA HIS A 40 4.72 -3.98 -13.40
C HIS A 40 4.88 -5.47 -13.07
N GLY A 41 4.33 -6.34 -13.95
CA GLY A 41 4.35 -7.78 -13.74
C GLY A 41 3.45 -8.20 -12.57
N ASN A 42 4.05 -8.81 -11.55
CA ASN A 42 3.36 -9.26 -10.33
C ASN A 42 3.64 -8.34 -9.13
N GLU A 43 4.24 -7.17 -9.37
CA GLU A 43 4.60 -6.21 -8.32
C GLU A 43 3.96 -4.84 -8.59
N TYR A 44 3.61 -4.17 -7.50
CA TYR A 44 3.15 -2.79 -7.45
C TYR A 44 4.25 -1.93 -6.84
N PHE A 45 4.41 -0.70 -7.35
CA PHE A 45 5.38 0.27 -6.87
C PHE A 45 4.65 1.55 -6.48
N LEU A 46 4.78 1.97 -5.23
CA LEU A 46 4.17 3.18 -4.70
C LEU A 46 5.21 4.30 -4.66
N TYR A 47 4.80 5.46 -5.17
CA TYR A 47 5.53 6.71 -5.15
C TYR A 47 4.65 7.79 -4.55
N GLY A 48 5.27 8.82 -3.97
CA GLY A 48 4.57 10.02 -3.53
C GLY A 48 5.54 11.10 -3.11
N THR A 49 5.00 12.28 -2.86
CA THR A 49 5.74 13.43 -2.36
C THR A 49 6.07 13.20 -0.88
N ASN A 50 7.36 13.10 -0.55
CA ASN A 50 7.85 13.08 0.84
C ASN A 50 8.32 14.46 1.29
N ALA A 51 8.32 14.68 2.60
CA ALA A 51 8.79 15.91 3.19
C ALA A 51 10.32 15.94 3.32
N GLY A 52 11.00 16.55 2.34
CA GLY A 52 12.32 17.17 2.52
C GLY A 52 13.53 16.24 2.64
N ASP A 53 13.43 14.99 2.19
CA ASP A 53 14.56 14.05 2.13
C ASP A 53 14.74 13.37 0.75
N GLY A 54 13.82 13.61 -0.19
CA GLY A 54 13.85 13.07 -1.55
C GLY A 54 12.55 12.35 -1.91
N PHE A 55 12.57 11.50 -2.93
CA PHE A 55 11.46 10.63 -3.30
C PHE A 55 11.80 9.19 -2.91
N LYS A 56 11.02 8.61 -2.01
CA LYS A 56 11.11 7.20 -1.61
C LYS A 56 10.11 6.39 -2.41
N ALA A 57 10.45 5.13 -2.68
CA ALA A 57 9.55 4.17 -3.28
C ALA A 57 9.32 2.96 -2.35
N TRP A 58 8.16 2.34 -2.51
CA TRP A 58 7.80 1.09 -1.87
C TRP A 58 7.33 0.08 -2.90
N LYS A 59 7.42 -1.20 -2.57
CA LYS A 59 6.87 -2.27 -3.40
C LYS A 59 5.88 -3.16 -2.64
N SER A 60 4.94 -3.74 -3.35
CA SER A 60 3.92 -4.64 -2.80
C SER A 60 3.50 -5.68 -3.83
N THR A 61 3.00 -6.83 -3.38
CA THR A 61 2.32 -7.82 -4.25
C THR A 61 0.80 -7.82 -4.06
N ASP A 62 0.27 -7.06 -3.10
CA ASP A 62 -1.14 -7.12 -2.68
C ASP A 62 -1.81 -5.77 -2.40
N LEU A 63 -1.09 -4.65 -2.63
CA LEU A 63 -1.53 -3.27 -2.38
C LEU A 63 -1.75 -2.90 -0.91
N VAL A 64 -1.52 -3.82 0.05
CA VAL A 64 -1.77 -3.62 1.48
C VAL A 64 -0.46 -3.59 2.26
N HIS A 65 0.41 -4.58 2.02
CA HIS A 65 1.72 -4.70 2.67
C HIS A 65 2.78 -4.12 1.74
N TRP A 66 3.55 -3.15 2.24
CA TRP A 66 4.48 -2.37 1.42
C TRP A 66 5.89 -2.38 2.04
N ASP A 67 6.87 -2.84 1.27
CA ASP A 67 8.28 -2.79 1.64
C ASP A 67 8.95 -1.56 1.06
N SER A 68 9.64 -0.77 1.88
CA SER A 68 10.46 0.35 1.42
C SER A 68 11.64 -0.16 0.60
N ILE A 69 11.77 0.32 -0.64
CA ILE A 69 12.92 -0.01 -1.54
C ILE A 69 13.96 1.12 -1.62
N GLY A 70 13.80 2.18 -0.83
CA GLY A 70 14.77 3.26 -0.70
C GLY A 70 14.41 4.51 -1.51
N TYR A 71 15.36 5.44 -1.59
CA TYR A 71 15.20 6.68 -2.37
C TYR A 71 15.44 6.40 -3.85
N VAL A 72 14.47 6.79 -4.68
CA VAL A 72 14.63 6.84 -6.14
C VAL A 72 15.29 8.15 -6.60
N ILE A 73 15.12 9.20 -5.80
CA ILE A 73 15.81 10.47 -5.95
C ILE A 73 16.19 10.93 -4.54
N GLU A 74 17.47 11.09 -4.28
CA GLU A 74 17.97 11.72 -3.05
C GLU A 74 18.00 13.24 -3.24
N GLU A 75 17.63 14.01 -2.20
CA GLU A 75 17.80 15.45 -2.26
C GLU A 75 19.29 15.81 -2.31
N MET A 76 19.71 16.56 -3.33
CA MET A 76 21.03 17.20 -3.33
C MET A 76 21.05 18.25 -2.21
N LYS A 77 21.76 17.95 -1.11
CA LYS A 77 22.05 18.93 -0.06
C LYS A 77 23.01 19.99 -0.59
N ILE A 78 22.50 20.97 -1.31
CA ILE A 78 23.20 22.25 -1.50
C ILE A 78 23.01 23.03 -0.19
N HIS A 79 24.11 23.31 0.50
CA HIS A 79 24.10 24.01 1.79
C HIS A 79 23.26 25.30 1.69
N GLY A 80 22.09 25.31 2.32
CA GLY A 80 21.23 26.49 2.44
C GLY A 80 20.01 26.56 1.50
N VAL A 81 19.83 25.61 0.57
CA VAL A 81 18.63 25.58 -0.30
C VAL A 81 17.67 24.50 0.21
N LYS A 82 16.43 24.89 0.54
CA LYS A 82 15.38 23.95 0.92
C LYS A 82 14.66 23.41 -0.32
N SER A 83 14.29 22.13 -0.31
CA SER A 83 13.38 21.53 -1.29
C SER A 83 12.16 22.43 -1.55
N PRO A 84 11.80 22.67 -2.82
CA PRO A 84 10.59 23.42 -3.18
C PRO A 84 9.29 22.69 -2.80
N PHE A 85 9.38 21.40 -2.44
CA PHE A 85 8.26 20.54 -2.07
C PHE A 85 8.19 20.27 -0.55
N GLY A 86 9.08 20.86 0.25
CA GLY A 86 9.00 20.77 1.71
C GLY A 86 7.80 21.56 2.26
N PRO A 87 7.29 21.21 3.46
CA PRO A 87 6.24 21.98 4.11
C PRO A 87 6.68 23.44 4.29
N ARG A 88 5.91 24.37 3.72
CA ARG A 88 6.08 25.81 3.98
C ARG A 88 5.59 26.07 5.40
N LYS A 89 6.53 26.31 6.32
CA LYS A 89 6.21 26.88 7.64
C LYS A 89 5.62 28.27 7.49
#